data_AF-A0A522P6I2-F1
#
_entry.id   AF-A0A522P6I2-F1
#
_cell.length_a   1.000
_cell.length_b   1.000
_cell.length_c   1.000
_cell.angle_alpha   90.00
_cell.angle_beta   90.00
_cell.angle_gamma   90.00
#
_symmetry.space_group_name_H-M   'P 1'
#
loop_
_entity.id
_entity.type
_entity.pdbx_description
1 polymer ?
#
loop_
_entity_poly.entity_id
_entity_poly.type
_entity_poly.pdbx_seq_one_letter_code
_entity_poly.pdbx_strand_id
1 'polypeptide(L)'
;MLHSFVDEMSRWFEHDIHDRGHLPLLCCLVAFILTFFVTRTFVRFIRHGVDNGRPTRWWHPRNVHVGGVHIHHVTFGVVLTLLSGLTLVTLSIDGHEPQFMVAATFFGIGAALVLDEYALILHLSDVYWSEDGRTSVDAVFAAVAVAGLLIMGLHPLMFFLPIWHDANSVALRAVVGGAMALTLPLAVVVVLKGKVWTGLLGMFLVVLLVIGAIRLSRPHAPWARWRYSTHPEKMRRALQRERRLRRPVVRAKLYLQCAIAGTPRFPDPHAVDARLDDEIHPAPAPTGPILIGR
;
A
#
# COMPACT_ATOMS: atom_id res chain seq x y z
N MET A 1 -14.46 14.84 -29.15
CA MET A 1 -14.24 14.58 -27.71
C MET A 1 -13.22 13.47 -27.49
N LEU A 2 -13.35 12.29 -28.13
CA LEU A 2 -12.34 11.23 -28.04
C LEU A 2 -11.01 11.61 -28.74
N HIS A 3 -11.06 12.17 -29.96
CA HIS A 3 -9.85 12.57 -30.71
C HIS A 3 -9.05 13.68 -30.01
N SER A 4 -9.72 14.72 -29.51
CA SER A 4 -9.05 15.80 -28.74
C SER A 4 -8.41 15.30 -27.45
N PHE A 5 -9.05 14.33 -26.78
CA PHE A 5 -8.50 13.68 -25.60
C PHE A 5 -7.27 12.82 -25.94
N VAL A 6 -7.30 12.08 -27.05
CA VAL A 6 -6.16 11.30 -27.54
C VAL A 6 -5.00 12.20 -27.97
N ASP A 7 -5.27 13.37 -28.56
CA ASP A 7 -4.26 14.35 -28.97
C ASP A 7 -3.66 15.13 -27.78
N GLU A 8 -4.43 15.36 -26.71
CA GLU A 8 -3.89 15.87 -25.44
C GLU A 8 -3.07 14.80 -24.71
N MET A 9 -3.56 13.56 -24.68
CA MET A 9 -2.85 12.44 -24.06
C MET A 9 -1.54 12.12 -24.77
N SER A 10 -1.51 12.16 -26.10
CA SER A 10 -0.28 11.91 -26.87
C SER A 10 0.75 13.02 -26.67
N ARG A 11 0.34 14.29 -26.68
CA ARG A 11 1.25 15.42 -26.38
C ARG A 11 1.77 15.37 -24.94
N TRP A 12 0.92 15.00 -23.97
CA TRP A 12 1.36 14.79 -22.59
C TRP A 12 2.33 13.61 -22.47
N PHE A 13 2.07 12.51 -23.18
CA PHE A 13 2.93 11.33 -23.19
C PHE A 13 4.31 11.61 -23.81
N GLU A 14 4.36 12.32 -24.93
CA GLU A 14 5.62 12.73 -25.56
C GLU A 14 6.41 13.69 -24.64
N HIS A 15 5.77 14.75 -24.15
CA HIS A 15 6.48 15.84 -23.48
C HIS A 15 6.81 15.58 -22.01
N ASP A 16 5.93 14.89 -21.26
CA ASP A 16 6.13 14.68 -19.81
C ASP A 16 6.64 13.27 -19.47
N ILE A 17 6.49 12.27 -20.34
CA ILE A 17 6.93 10.90 -20.06
C ILE A 17 8.17 10.51 -20.86
N HIS A 18 8.15 10.75 -22.18
CA HIS A 18 9.28 10.43 -23.05
C HIS A 18 10.45 11.41 -22.83
N ASP A 19 10.19 12.71 -22.84
CA ASP A 19 11.26 13.71 -22.72
C ASP A 19 11.82 13.87 -21.29
N ARG A 20 11.10 13.42 -20.24
CA ARG A 20 11.59 13.44 -18.85
C ARG A 20 12.23 12.13 -18.38
N GLY A 21 12.31 11.10 -19.23
CA GLY A 21 12.92 9.80 -18.87
C GLY A 21 12.08 8.95 -17.91
N HIS A 22 10.76 9.17 -17.83
CA HIS A 22 9.87 8.42 -16.93
C HIS A 22 9.29 7.15 -17.59
N LEU A 23 9.68 6.85 -18.84
CA LEU A 23 9.18 5.72 -19.62
C LEU A 23 9.39 4.35 -18.95
N PRO A 24 10.57 4.05 -18.36
CA PRO A 24 10.77 2.79 -17.64
C PRO A 24 9.83 2.65 -16.43
N LEU A 25 9.59 3.74 -15.69
CA LEU A 25 8.66 3.75 -14.54
C LEU A 25 7.21 3.52 -14.98
N LEU A 26 6.79 4.11 -16.10
CA LEU A 26 5.47 3.85 -16.66
C LEU A 26 5.32 2.38 -17.07
N CYS A 27 6.32 1.82 -17.77
CA CYS A 27 6.30 0.41 -18.18
C CYS A 27 6.20 -0.52 -16.97
N CYS A 28 6.97 -0.23 -15.91
CA CYS A 28 6.89 -0.92 -14.63
C CYS A 28 5.47 -0.86 -14.05
N LEU A 29 4.86 0.33 -13.97
CA LEU A 29 3.52 0.50 -13.41
C LEU A 29 2.46 -0.25 -14.22
N VAL A 30 2.50 -0.14 -15.55
CA VAL A 30 1.55 -0.82 -16.44
C VAL A 30 1.70 -2.33 -16.30
N ALA A 31 2.94 -2.85 -16.34
CA ALA A 31 3.20 -4.27 -16.16
C ALA A 31 2.71 -4.77 -14.80
N PHE A 32 2.97 -4.01 -13.73
CA PHE A 32 2.51 -4.31 -12.37
C PHE A 32 0.98 -4.42 -12.30
N ILE A 33 0.26 -3.42 -12.81
CA ILE A 33 -1.21 -3.39 -12.81
C ILE A 33 -1.76 -4.56 -13.60
N LEU A 34 -1.27 -4.78 -14.83
CA LEU A 34 -1.74 -5.85 -15.70
C LEU A 34 -1.50 -7.22 -15.08
N THR A 35 -0.29 -7.49 -14.56
CA THR A 35 0.03 -8.76 -13.90
C THR A 35 -0.88 -9.00 -12.70
N PHE A 36 -1.09 -8.00 -11.84
CA PHE A 36 -2.00 -8.15 -10.70
C PHE A 36 -3.44 -8.47 -11.12
N PHE A 37 -3.99 -7.76 -12.11
CA PHE A 37 -5.34 -8.06 -12.61
C PHE A 37 -5.43 -9.46 -13.22
N VAL A 38 -4.40 -9.87 -13.96
CA VAL A 38 -4.33 -11.19 -14.58
C VAL A 38 -4.30 -12.27 -13.50
N THR A 39 -3.40 -12.19 -12.51
CA THR A 39 -3.29 -13.20 -11.44
C THR A 39 -4.59 -13.28 -10.63
N ARG A 40 -5.17 -12.13 -10.25
CA ARG A 40 -6.44 -12.04 -9.54
C ARG A 40 -7.60 -12.66 -10.32
N THR A 41 -7.65 -12.42 -11.63
CA THR A 41 -8.68 -12.97 -12.51
C THR A 41 -8.54 -14.48 -12.64
N PHE A 42 -7.30 -14.99 -12.78
CA PHE A 42 -7.04 -16.43 -12.80
C PHE A 42 -7.47 -17.11 -11.49
N VAL A 43 -7.09 -16.56 -10.33
CA VAL A 43 -7.50 -17.11 -9.03
C VAL A 43 -9.03 -17.10 -8.86
N ARG A 44 -9.69 -16.01 -9.27
CA ARG A 44 -11.16 -15.90 -9.20
C ARG A 44 -11.84 -16.90 -10.13
N PHE A 45 -11.33 -17.09 -11.34
CA PHE A 45 -11.85 -18.06 -12.29
C PHE A 45 -11.69 -19.50 -11.79
N ILE A 46 -10.53 -19.83 -11.21
CA ILE A 46 -10.25 -21.15 -10.63
C ILE A 46 -11.20 -21.43 -9.46
N ARG A 47 -11.31 -20.51 -8.49
CA ARG A 47 -12.23 -20.66 -7.35
C ARG A 47 -13.68 -20.82 -7.81
N HIS A 48 -14.14 -19.97 -8.73
CA HIS A 48 -15.49 -20.07 -9.27
C HIS A 48 -15.75 -21.38 -10.04
N GLY A 49 -14.73 -21.94 -10.70
CA GLY A 49 -14.82 -23.25 -11.35
C GLY A 49 -14.93 -24.41 -10.36
N VAL A 50 -14.16 -24.37 -9.27
CA VAL A 50 -14.19 -25.35 -8.18
C VAL A 50 -15.54 -25.31 -7.44
N ASP A 51 -16.01 -24.11 -7.08
CA ASP A 51 -17.28 -23.92 -6.37
C ASP A 51 -18.50 -24.39 -7.20
N ASN A 52 -18.40 -24.35 -8.53
CA ASN A 52 -19.44 -24.81 -9.46
C ASN A 52 -19.27 -26.25 -9.95
N GLY A 53 -18.34 -27.03 -9.37
CA GLY A 53 -18.14 -28.45 -9.71
C GLY A 53 -17.60 -28.72 -11.12
N ARG A 54 -16.99 -27.74 -11.80
CA ARG A 54 -16.40 -27.94 -13.13
C ARG A 54 -15.02 -28.59 -13.01
N PRO A 55 -14.72 -29.68 -13.75
CA PRO A 55 -13.41 -30.29 -13.71
C PRO A 55 -12.34 -29.31 -14.21
N THR A 56 -11.20 -29.27 -13.52
CA THR A 56 -10.07 -28.43 -13.90
C THR A 56 -9.52 -28.90 -15.25
N ARG A 57 -9.48 -27.99 -16.24
CA ARG A 57 -8.99 -28.32 -17.59
C ARG A 57 -7.47 -28.43 -17.61
N TRP A 58 -6.91 -29.16 -18.58
CA TRP A 58 -5.46 -29.46 -18.69
C TRP A 58 -4.57 -28.21 -18.80
N TRP A 59 -5.10 -27.09 -19.28
CA TRP A 59 -4.42 -25.80 -19.37
C TRP A 59 -4.56 -24.91 -18.11
N HIS A 60 -5.21 -25.38 -17.05
CA HIS A 60 -5.25 -24.62 -15.80
C HIS A 60 -3.86 -24.62 -15.15
N PRO A 61 -3.33 -23.47 -14.71
CA PRO A 61 -2.08 -23.42 -13.96
C PRO A 61 -2.25 -24.23 -12.69
N ARG A 62 -1.54 -25.36 -12.61
CA ARG A 62 -1.51 -26.19 -11.41
C ARG A 62 -0.53 -25.57 -10.42
N ASN A 63 -0.84 -25.69 -9.15
CA ASN A 63 0.11 -25.49 -8.07
C ASN A 63 1.41 -26.27 -8.39
N VAL A 64 2.53 -25.57 -8.46
CA VAL A 64 3.82 -26.17 -8.78
C VAL A 64 4.29 -26.91 -7.53
N HIS A 65 4.35 -28.24 -7.61
CA HIS A 65 4.88 -29.08 -6.56
C HIS A 65 6.22 -29.65 -7.02
N VAL A 66 7.29 -29.33 -6.30
CA VAL A 66 8.61 -29.95 -6.50
C VAL A 66 8.94 -30.74 -5.24
N GLY A 67 9.04 -32.07 -5.36
CA GLY A 67 9.40 -32.94 -4.24
C GLY A 67 8.43 -32.90 -3.03
N GLY A 68 7.15 -32.61 -3.26
CA GLY A 68 6.13 -32.51 -2.20
C GLY A 68 5.99 -31.13 -1.55
N VAL A 69 6.81 -30.15 -1.94
CA VAL A 69 6.71 -28.75 -1.48
C VAL A 69 5.92 -27.92 -2.49
N HIS A 70 4.91 -27.20 -2.00
CA HIS A 70 4.11 -26.27 -2.80
C HIS A 70 4.85 -24.95 -2.98
N ILE A 71 5.18 -24.62 -4.23
CA ILE A 71 5.85 -23.36 -4.58
C ILE A 71 4.77 -22.31 -4.84
N HIS A 72 4.76 -21.28 -3.99
CA HIS A 72 3.90 -20.12 -4.16
C HIS A 72 4.47 -19.21 -5.25
N HIS A 73 3.60 -18.56 -6.01
CA HIS A 73 4.03 -17.70 -7.12
C HIS A 73 4.85 -16.48 -6.65
N VAL A 74 4.73 -16.11 -5.38
CA VAL A 74 5.60 -15.14 -4.68
C VAL A 74 7.08 -15.46 -4.87
N THR A 75 7.49 -16.74 -4.92
CA THR A 75 8.90 -17.13 -5.07
C THR A 75 9.45 -16.72 -6.44
N PHE A 76 8.66 -16.90 -7.50
CA PHE A 76 9.00 -16.40 -8.83
C PHE A 76 9.02 -14.87 -8.85
N GLY A 77 8.06 -14.24 -8.17
CA GLY A 77 8.02 -12.79 -8.00
C GLY A 77 9.30 -12.23 -7.37
N VAL A 78 9.78 -12.83 -6.28
CA VAL A 78 11.03 -12.44 -5.60
C VAL A 78 12.23 -12.58 -6.54
N VAL A 79 12.39 -13.73 -7.20
CA VAL A 79 13.49 -13.96 -8.13
C VAL A 79 13.47 -12.93 -9.26
N LEU A 80 12.30 -12.69 -9.86
CA LEU A 80 12.15 -11.75 -10.95
C LEU A 80 12.47 -10.31 -10.51
N THR A 81 12.02 -9.91 -9.32
CA THR A 81 12.30 -8.58 -8.73
C THR A 81 13.78 -8.40 -8.45
N LEU A 82 14.46 -9.41 -7.91
CA LEU A 82 15.90 -9.35 -7.61
C LEU A 82 16.75 -9.29 -8.88
N LEU A 83 16.45 -10.15 -9.87
CA LEU A 83 17.19 -10.17 -11.14
C LEU A 83 17.00 -8.87 -11.94
N SER A 84 15.76 -8.39 -12.03
CA SER A 84 15.48 -7.11 -12.70
C SER A 84 16.08 -5.92 -11.96
N GLY A 85 16.01 -5.89 -10.63
CA GLY A 85 16.65 -4.87 -9.81
C GLY A 85 18.18 -4.85 -9.98
N LEU A 86 18.83 -6.01 -9.95
CA LEU A 86 20.26 -6.13 -10.25
C LEU A 86 20.57 -5.63 -11.66
N THR A 87 19.75 -6.02 -12.64
CA THR A 87 19.88 -5.56 -14.03
C THR A 87 19.78 -4.04 -14.13
N LEU A 88 18.81 -3.41 -13.46
CA LEU A 88 18.66 -1.95 -13.42
C LEU A 88 19.89 -1.27 -12.80
N VAL A 89 20.47 -1.85 -11.75
CA VAL A 89 21.72 -1.34 -11.14
C VAL A 89 22.88 -1.46 -12.12
N THR A 90 23.04 -2.58 -12.81
CA THR A 90 24.11 -2.76 -13.81
C THR A 90 23.94 -1.82 -15.00
N LEU A 91 22.70 -1.60 -15.44
CA LEU A 91 22.38 -0.69 -16.53
C LEU A 91 22.52 0.78 -16.13
N SER A 92 22.54 1.13 -14.83
CA SER A 92 22.59 2.53 -14.37
C SER A 92 23.82 3.33 -14.86
N ILE A 93 24.86 2.66 -15.34
CA ILE A 93 26.11 3.27 -15.77
C ILE A 93 26.10 3.53 -17.30
N ASP A 94 25.81 2.51 -18.12
CA ASP A 94 25.94 2.55 -19.59
C ASP A 94 24.68 2.06 -20.34
N GLY A 95 23.58 1.86 -19.62
CA GLY A 95 22.35 1.30 -20.17
C GLY A 95 21.64 2.26 -21.12
N HIS A 96 20.98 1.69 -22.13
CA HIS A 96 20.14 2.43 -23.07
C HIS A 96 18.66 2.32 -22.65
N GLU A 97 17.85 3.34 -22.98
CA GLU A 97 16.41 3.42 -22.64
C GLU A 97 15.62 2.10 -22.84
N PRO A 98 15.75 1.37 -23.97
CA PRO A 98 15.01 0.11 -24.16
C PRO A 98 15.36 -0.98 -23.14
N GLN A 99 16.62 -1.02 -22.67
CA GLN A 99 17.08 -2.00 -21.70
C GLN A 99 16.48 -1.69 -20.32
N PHE A 100 16.41 -0.41 -19.95
CA PHE A 100 15.71 0.03 -18.74
C PHE A 100 14.22 -0.29 -18.80
N MET A 101 13.55 -0.07 -19.94
CA MET A 101 12.13 -0.42 -20.10
C MET A 101 11.89 -1.91 -19.87
N VAL A 102 12.70 -2.79 -20.46
CA VAL A 102 12.57 -4.24 -20.28
C VAL A 102 12.82 -4.63 -18.83
N ALA A 103 13.90 -4.16 -18.22
CA ALA A 103 14.21 -4.47 -16.84
C ALA A 103 13.12 -3.96 -15.88
N ALA A 104 12.63 -2.74 -16.08
CA ALA A 104 11.55 -2.16 -15.30
C ALA A 104 10.21 -2.90 -15.49
N THR A 105 9.92 -3.40 -16.70
CA THR A 105 8.75 -4.25 -16.97
C THR A 105 8.81 -5.54 -16.15
N PHE A 106 9.94 -6.25 -16.18
CA PHE A 106 10.12 -7.47 -15.38
C PHE A 106 10.07 -7.19 -13.87
N PHE A 107 10.63 -6.05 -13.44
CA PHE A 107 10.50 -5.61 -12.06
C PHE A 107 9.03 -5.42 -11.66
N GLY A 108 8.22 -4.75 -12.50
CA GLY A 108 6.79 -4.58 -12.28
C GLY A 108 6.02 -5.90 -12.18
N ILE A 109 6.30 -6.86 -13.07
CA ILE A 109 5.72 -8.21 -13.03
C ILE A 109 6.10 -8.91 -11.70
N GLY A 110 7.38 -8.86 -11.33
CA GLY A 110 7.89 -9.49 -10.12
C GLY A 110 7.25 -8.92 -8.86
N ALA A 111 7.18 -7.59 -8.77
CA ALA A 111 6.56 -6.88 -7.66
C ALA A 111 5.07 -7.20 -7.54
N ALA A 112 4.35 -7.33 -8.66
CA ALA A 112 2.92 -7.69 -8.65
C ALA A 112 2.68 -9.09 -8.08
N LEU A 113 3.49 -10.07 -8.49
CA LEU A 113 3.44 -11.43 -7.95
C LEU A 113 3.76 -11.49 -6.46
N VAL A 114 4.66 -10.62 -5.98
CA VAL A 114 4.97 -10.52 -4.55
C VAL A 114 3.80 -9.90 -3.77
N LEU A 115 3.21 -8.83 -4.29
CA LEU A 115 2.13 -8.11 -3.60
C LEU A 115 0.78 -8.82 -3.66
N ASP A 116 0.52 -9.68 -4.65
CA ASP A 116 -0.71 -10.48 -4.70
C ASP A 116 -0.82 -11.40 -3.47
N GLU A 117 0.31 -11.95 -3.03
CA GLU A 117 0.40 -12.85 -1.87
C GLU A 117 0.81 -12.12 -0.57
N TYR A 118 0.69 -10.78 -0.53
CA TYR A 118 1.12 -9.96 0.62
C TYR A 118 0.56 -10.44 1.96
N ALA A 119 -0.70 -10.89 1.99
CA ALA A 119 -1.35 -11.41 3.18
C ALA A 119 -0.63 -12.65 3.76
N LEU A 120 -0.09 -13.50 2.88
CA LEU A 120 0.63 -14.72 3.25
C LEU A 120 2.05 -14.41 3.73
N ILE A 121 2.73 -13.44 3.10
CA ILE A 121 4.08 -12.99 3.48
C ILE A 121 4.09 -12.45 4.91
N LEU A 122 3.07 -11.69 5.30
CA LEU A 122 3.01 -11.07 6.63
C LEU A 122 2.28 -11.89 7.70
N HIS A 123 1.97 -13.17 7.43
CA HIS A 123 1.30 -14.09 8.36
C HIS A 123 0.29 -13.36 9.26
N LEU A 124 -0.69 -12.72 8.63
CA LEU A 124 -1.63 -11.79 9.26
C LEU A 124 -2.70 -12.52 10.09
N SER A 125 -2.28 -13.41 10.99
CA SER A 125 -3.15 -14.07 11.97
C SER A 125 -3.48 -13.16 13.17
N ASP A 126 -2.89 -11.98 13.29
CA ASP A 126 -3.00 -11.14 14.49
C ASP A 126 -3.88 -9.91 14.26
N VAL A 127 -5.20 -10.10 14.42
CA VAL A 127 -6.25 -9.16 14.91
C VAL A 127 -6.48 -7.83 14.16
N TYR A 128 -5.55 -7.34 13.32
CA TYR A 128 -5.66 -6.02 12.68
C TYR A 128 -6.21 -6.07 11.25
N TRP A 129 -6.21 -7.23 10.58
CA TRP A 129 -6.51 -7.31 9.15
C TRP A 129 -7.20 -8.60 8.66
N SER A 130 -8.12 -9.17 9.42
CA SER A 130 -8.81 -10.41 9.01
C SER A 130 -9.87 -10.18 7.92
N GLU A 131 -9.42 -9.94 6.69
CA GLU A 131 -10.06 -10.29 5.42
C GLU A 131 -8.93 -10.48 4.39
N ASP A 132 -8.35 -11.68 4.28
CA ASP A 132 -7.11 -11.99 3.53
C ASP A 132 -7.08 -11.48 2.08
N GLY A 133 -8.26 -11.27 1.47
CA GLY A 133 -8.38 -10.73 0.12
C GLY A 133 -8.38 -9.21 0.00
N ARG A 134 -8.64 -8.44 1.07
CA ARG A 134 -8.71 -6.97 1.04
C ARG A 134 -7.35 -6.31 1.27
N THR A 135 -6.48 -6.95 2.05
CA THR A 135 -5.15 -6.44 2.40
C THR A 135 -4.20 -6.37 1.21
N SER A 136 -4.20 -7.40 0.34
CA SER A 136 -3.39 -7.37 -0.90
C SER A 136 -3.86 -6.29 -1.86
N VAL A 137 -5.17 -6.06 -1.95
CA VAL A 137 -5.76 -4.99 -2.77
C VAL A 137 -5.34 -3.61 -2.25
N ASP A 138 -5.41 -3.37 -0.95
CA ASP A 138 -4.96 -2.10 -0.35
C ASP A 138 -3.46 -1.85 -0.59
N ALA A 139 -2.62 -2.88 -0.48
CA ALA A 139 -1.18 -2.78 -0.75
C ALA A 139 -0.90 -2.43 -2.21
N VAL A 140 -1.62 -3.04 -3.15
CA VAL A 140 -1.51 -2.76 -4.59
C VAL A 140 -1.98 -1.35 -4.91
N PHE A 141 -3.09 -0.88 -4.36
CA PHE A 141 -3.53 0.52 -4.52
C PHE A 141 -2.51 1.51 -3.98
N ALA A 142 -1.90 1.22 -2.83
CA ALA A 142 -0.83 2.04 -2.28
C ALA A 142 0.39 2.08 -3.21
N ALA A 143 0.83 0.92 -3.73
CA ALA A 143 1.95 0.83 -4.66
C ALA A 143 1.68 1.61 -5.96
N VAL A 144 0.49 1.46 -6.54
CA VAL A 144 0.05 2.21 -7.74
C VAL A 144 0.02 3.71 -7.47
N ALA A 145 -0.50 4.14 -6.31
CA ALA A 145 -0.54 5.55 -5.95
C ALA A 145 0.87 6.15 -5.81
N VAL A 146 1.79 5.44 -5.14
CA VAL A 146 3.19 5.88 -5.01
C VAL A 146 3.87 5.95 -6.37
N ALA A 147 3.76 4.90 -7.19
CA ALA A 147 4.34 4.87 -8.53
C ALA A 147 3.76 5.98 -9.42
N GLY A 148 2.45 6.22 -9.35
CA GLY A 148 1.79 7.32 -10.07
C GLY A 148 2.30 8.69 -9.65
N LEU A 149 2.50 8.93 -8.34
CA LEU A 149 3.10 10.16 -7.84
C LEU A 149 4.53 10.35 -8.36
N LEU A 150 5.35 9.29 -8.34
CA LEU A 150 6.71 9.32 -8.86
C LEU A 150 6.76 9.62 -10.37
N ILE A 151 5.85 9.04 -11.16
CA ILE A 151 5.73 9.33 -12.61
C ILE A 151 5.33 10.78 -12.86
N MET A 152 4.52 11.38 -11.98
CA MET A 152 4.20 12.81 -12.03
C MET A 152 5.37 13.71 -11.57
N GLY A 153 6.53 13.13 -11.24
CA GLY A 153 7.71 13.86 -10.74
C GLY A 153 7.64 14.22 -9.26
N LEU A 154 6.55 13.86 -8.56
CA LEU A 154 6.43 14.03 -7.12
C LEU A 154 7.30 12.98 -6.44
N HIS A 155 8.33 13.43 -5.73
CA HIS A 155 9.16 12.57 -4.89
C HIS A 155 9.29 13.19 -3.49
N PRO A 156 9.48 12.38 -2.44
CA PRO A 156 9.49 12.84 -1.04
C PRO A 156 10.43 14.03 -0.74
N LEU A 157 11.49 14.19 -1.55
CA LEU A 157 12.54 15.17 -1.33
C LEU A 157 12.43 16.41 -2.23
N MET A 158 11.37 16.53 -3.04
CA MET A 158 11.24 17.58 -4.07
C MET A 158 11.32 19.01 -3.52
N PHE A 159 10.86 19.23 -2.28
CA PHE A 159 10.95 20.53 -1.62
C PHE A 159 12.26 20.71 -0.83
N PHE A 160 12.90 19.62 -0.40
CA PHE A 160 14.12 19.68 0.42
C PHE A 160 15.36 19.93 -0.43
N LEU A 161 15.47 19.26 -1.59
CA LEU A 161 16.67 19.32 -2.42
C LEU A 161 16.98 20.73 -2.95
N PRO A 162 16.03 21.50 -3.51
CA PRO A 162 16.33 22.85 -4.00
C PRO A 162 16.75 23.79 -2.87
N ILE A 163 16.01 23.77 -1.74
CA ILE A 163 16.28 24.61 -0.57
C ILE A 163 17.65 24.28 0.03
N TRP A 164 18.04 23.01 0.06
CA TRP A 164 19.35 22.58 0.54
C TRP A 164 20.50 23.14 -0.33
N HIS A 165 20.36 23.08 -1.65
CA HIS A 165 21.36 23.57 -2.60
C HIS A 165 21.48 25.10 -2.55
N ASP A 166 20.35 25.81 -2.52
CA ASP A 166 20.28 27.28 -2.52
C ASP A 166 20.59 27.91 -1.14
N ALA A 167 20.69 27.11 -0.08
CA ALA A 167 20.97 27.62 1.25
C ALA A 167 22.40 28.14 1.39
N ASN A 168 22.55 29.46 1.43
CA ASN A 168 23.84 30.14 1.63
C ASN A 168 24.31 30.19 3.09
N SER A 169 23.42 29.94 4.04
CA SER A 169 23.73 29.92 5.48
C SER A 169 23.88 28.48 5.99
N VAL A 170 24.94 28.23 6.77
CA VAL A 170 25.18 26.95 7.45
C VAL A 170 24.01 26.60 8.39
N ALA A 171 23.42 27.60 9.04
CA ALA A 171 22.26 27.40 9.90
C ALA A 171 21.04 26.92 9.11
N LEU A 172 20.78 27.50 7.93
CA LEU A 172 19.66 27.09 7.07
C LEU A 172 19.88 25.67 6.52
N ARG A 173 21.10 25.34 6.07
CA ARG A 173 21.44 23.97 5.68
C ARG A 173 21.22 22.99 6.83
N ALA A 174 21.73 23.29 8.03
CA ALA A 174 21.54 22.42 9.19
C ALA A 174 20.04 22.18 9.51
N VAL A 175 19.20 23.21 9.41
CA VAL A 175 17.75 23.09 9.62
C VAL A 175 17.11 22.19 8.56
N VAL A 176 17.41 22.40 7.27
CA VAL A 176 16.85 21.62 6.16
C VAL A 176 17.31 20.16 6.22
N GLY A 177 18.59 19.92 6.50
CA GLY A 177 19.14 18.57 6.67
C GLY A 177 18.53 17.86 7.88
N GLY A 178 18.36 18.58 9.00
CA GLY A 178 17.66 18.06 10.17
C GLY A 178 16.22 17.68 9.84
N ALA A 179 15.48 18.54 9.14
CA ALA A 179 14.10 18.26 8.72
C ALA A 179 14.03 17.04 7.78
N MET A 180 14.93 16.96 6.80
CA MET A 180 15.04 15.82 5.87
C MET A 180 15.32 14.51 6.62
N ALA A 181 16.27 14.51 7.55
CA ALA A 181 16.60 13.37 8.40
C ALA A 181 15.42 12.96 9.31
N LEU A 182 14.60 13.92 9.75
CA LEU A 182 13.44 13.67 10.62
C LEU A 182 12.23 13.07 9.86
N THR A 183 12.18 13.22 8.54
CA THR A 183 11.03 12.77 7.70
C THR A 183 10.76 11.28 7.84
N LEU A 184 11.80 10.44 7.73
CA LEU A 184 11.68 8.98 7.86
C LEU A 184 11.26 8.54 9.26
N PRO A 185 11.91 8.99 10.36
CA PRO A 185 11.43 8.72 11.72
C PRO A 185 9.98 9.13 11.96
N LEU A 186 9.55 10.29 11.46
CA LEU A 186 8.16 10.72 11.57
C LEU A 186 7.21 9.78 10.82
N ALA A 187 7.56 9.38 9.59
CA ALA A 187 6.77 8.42 8.82
C ALA A 187 6.62 7.10 9.56
N VAL A 188 7.70 6.57 10.15
CA VAL A 188 7.67 5.36 10.98
C VAL A 188 6.74 5.55 12.17
N VAL A 189 6.82 6.66 12.90
CA VAL A 189 5.92 6.95 14.03
C VAL A 189 4.45 6.99 13.57
N VAL A 190 4.15 7.63 12.43
CA VAL A 190 2.78 7.71 11.89
C VAL A 190 2.24 6.33 11.50
N VAL A 191 3.07 5.48 10.89
CA VAL A 191 2.74 4.10 10.52
C VAL A 191 2.51 3.26 11.78
N LEU A 192 3.39 3.33 12.78
CA LEU A 192 3.24 2.64 14.07
C LEU A 192 1.96 3.05 14.82
N LYS A 193 1.47 4.28 14.57
CA LYS A 193 0.19 4.78 15.09
C LYS A 193 -1.04 4.29 14.31
N GLY A 194 -0.85 3.39 13.34
CA GLY A 194 -1.91 2.76 12.55
C GLY A 194 -2.45 3.64 11.43
N LYS A 195 -1.69 4.64 10.96
CA LYS A 195 -2.13 5.57 9.93
C LYS A 195 -1.28 5.47 8.66
N VAL A 196 -1.21 4.27 8.11
CA VAL A 196 -0.38 3.91 6.93
C VAL A 196 -0.56 4.92 5.80
N TRP A 197 -1.81 5.20 5.40
CA TRP A 197 -2.11 6.17 4.33
C TRP A 197 -1.63 7.59 4.61
N THR A 198 -1.72 8.08 5.85
CA THR A 198 -1.19 9.42 6.19
C THR A 198 0.33 9.44 6.29
N GLY A 199 0.96 8.30 6.62
CA GLY A 199 2.41 8.15 6.60
C GLY A 199 2.94 8.16 5.18
N LEU A 200 2.30 7.37 4.30
CA LEU A 200 2.64 7.25 2.89
C LEU A 200 2.42 8.57 2.14
N LEU A 201 1.25 9.19 2.25
CA LEU A 201 1.00 10.51 1.65
C LEU A 201 1.85 11.60 2.33
N GLY A 202 2.13 11.44 3.62
CA GLY A 202 2.97 12.37 4.37
C GLY A 202 4.44 12.36 3.97
N MET A 203 4.95 11.27 3.41
CA MET A 203 6.30 11.28 2.82
C MET A 203 6.42 12.32 1.70
N PHE A 204 5.35 12.57 0.95
CA PHE A 204 5.31 13.62 -0.08
C PHE A 204 4.97 14.99 0.52
N LEU A 205 4.17 15.00 1.59
CA LEU A 205 3.68 16.21 2.26
C LEU A 205 4.02 16.18 3.75
N VAL A 206 5.18 16.70 4.12
CA VAL A 206 5.71 16.64 5.50
C VAL A 206 4.75 17.19 6.56
N VAL A 207 3.92 18.17 6.20
CA VAL A 207 2.86 18.70 7.07
C VAL A 207 1.91 17.59 7.56
N LEU A 208 1.56 16.62 6.70
CA LEU A 208 0.74 15.47 7.08
C LEU A 208 1.45 14.54 8.05
N LEU A 209 2.78 14.40 7.96
CA LEU A 209 3.56 13.63 8.93
C LEU A 209 3.52 14.28 10.31
N VAL A 210 3.72 15.60 10.38
CA VAL A 210 3.65 16.34 11.66
C VAL A 210 2.26 16.21 12.28
N ILE A 211 1.21 16.42 11.50
CA ILE A 211 -0.18 16.26 11.96
C ILE A 211 -0.45 14.80 12.39
N GLY A 212 0.02 13.83 11.60
CA GLY A 212 -0.11 12.41 11.86
C GLY A 212 0.57 11.99 13.16
N ALA A 213 1.76 12.53 13.41
CA ALA A 213 2.59 12.27 14.58
C ALA A 213 2.01 12.90 15.85
N ILE A 214 1.50 14.14 15.77
CA ILE A 214 0.87 14.82 16.92
C ILE A 214 -0.48 14.17 17.28
N ARG A 215 -1.30 13.81 16.29
CA ARG A 215 -2.63 13.23 16.54
C ARG A 215 -2.55 11.88 17.25
N LEU A 216 -3.54 11.58 18.10
CA LEU A 216 -3.71 10.27 18.76
C LEU A 216 -3.60 9.09 17.77
N SER A 217 -3.06 7.97 18.24
CA SER A 217 -2.98 6.73 17.45
C SER A 217 -4.35 6.05 17.32
N ARG A 218 -4.49 5.17 16.33
CA ARG A 218 -5.64 4.26 16.27
C ARG A 218 -5.63 3.33 17.49
N PRO A 219 -6.79 2.93 18.03
CA PRO A 219 -6.89 2.12 19.25
C PRO A 219 -6.35 0.69 19.08
N HIS A 220 -6.38 0.14 17.86
CA HIS A 220 -5.85 -1.17 17.50
C HIS A 220 -4.36 -1.17 17.09
N ALA A 221 -3.70 -0.01 17.04
CA ALA A 221 -2.33 0.09 16.51
C ALA A 221 -1.27 -0.42 17.51
N PRO A 222 -0.09 -0.88 17.03
CA PRO A 222 1.04 -1.28 17.89
C PRO A 222 1.44 -0.19 18.90
N TRP A 223 1.37 1.08 18.50
CA TRP A 223 1.64 2.22 19.39
C TRP A 223 0.67 2.29 20.58
N ALA A 224 -0.61 1.98 20.37
CA ALA A 224 -1.62 1.97 21.43
C ALA A 224 -1.37 0.81 22.41
N ARG A 225 -0.94 -0.35 21.91
CA ARG A 225 -0.56 -1.50 22.74
C ARG A 225 0.58 -1.17 23.71
N TRP A 226 1.61 -0.47 23.23
CA TRP A 226 2.77 -0.13 24.07
C TRP A 226 2.53 1.08 24.99
N ARG A 227 1.86 2.14 24.50
CA ARG A 227 1.77 3.41 25.23
C ARG A 227 0.45 3.65 25.96
N TYR A 228 -0.66 3.05 25.51
CA TYR A 228 -2.01 3.31 26.05
C TYR A 228 -2.50 2.20 26.98
N SER A 229 -1.88 1.02 26.98
CA SER A 229 -2.16 -0.07 27.93
C SER A 229 -2.01 0.38 29.40
N THR A 230 -1.02 1.23 29.69
CA THR A 230 -0.80 1.81 31.03
C THR A 230 -1.60 3.09 31.30
N HIS A 231 -2.36 3.60 30.32
CA HIS A 231 -3.06 4.89 30.40
C HIS A 231 -4.52 4.76 29.90
N PRO A 232 -5.43 4.19 30.72
CA PRO A 232 -6.79 3.83 30.30
C PRO A 232 -7.62 5.02 29.81
N GLU A 233 -7.39 6.22 30.35
CA GLU A 233 -8.09 7.42 29.87
C GLU A 233 -7.74 7.81 28.43
N LYS A 234 -6.47 7.64 28.03
CA LYS A 234 -6.02 7.92 26.67
C LYS A 234 -6.58 6.88 25.69
N MET A 235 -6.67 5.61 26.12
CA MET A 235 -7.33 4.55 25.34
C MET A 235 -8.82 4.84 25.14
N ARG A 236 -9.53 5.22 26.21
CA ARG A 236 -10.95 5.60 26.13
C ARG A 236 -11.19 6.76 25.17
N ARG A 237 -10.36 7.81 25.21
CA ARG A 237 -10.45 8.94 24.27
C ARG A 237 -10.15 8.52 22.81
N ALA A 238 -9.21 7.60 22.60
CA ALA A 238 -8.90 7.06 21.28
C ALA A 238 -10.11 6.29 20.70
N LEU A 239 -10.74 5.41 21.51
CA LEU A 239 -11.92 4.63 21.14
C LEU A 239 -13.12 5.54 20.82
N GLN A 240 -13.43 6.50 21.69
CA GLN A 240 -14.53 7.45 21.48
C GLN A 240 -14.36 8.26 20.18
N ARG A 241 -13.14 8.71 19.90
CA ARG A 241 -12.83 9.44 18.66
C ARG A 241 -12.97 8.56 17.42
N GLU A 242 -12.42 7.36 17.46
CA GLU A 242 -12.49 6.41 16.34
C GLU A 242 -13.95 6.08 16.02
N ARG A 243 -14.78 5.83 17.05
CA ARG A 243 -16.23 5.65 16.89
C ARG A 243 -16.88 6.87 16.24
N ARG A 244 -16.60 8.09 16.71
CA ARG A 244 -17.19 9.32 16.13
C ARG A 244 -16.82 9.52 14.66
N LEU A 245 -15.58 9.21 14.27
CA LEU A 245 -15.11 9.38 12.89
C LEU A 245 -15.57 8.26 11.95
N ARG A 246 -15.66 7.01 12.42
CA ARG A 246 -16.08 5.85 11.59
C ARG A 246 -17.60 5.72 11.47
N ARG A 247 -18.38 6.15 12.46
CA ARG A 247 -19.85 6.06 12.44
C ARG A 247 -20.52 6.57 11.15
N PRO A 248 -20.18 7.75 10.57
CA PRO A 248 -20.79 8.19 9.32
C PRO A 248 -20.40 7.28 8.13
N VAL A 249 -19.17 6.77 8.09
CA VAL A 249 -18.68 5.89 7.02
C VAL A 249 -19.37 4.53 7.08
N VAL A 250 -19.46 3.94 8.27
CA VAL A 250 -20.16 2.66 8.51
C VAL A 250 -21.64 2.79 8.13
N ARG A 251 -22.28 3.92 8.51
CA ARG A 251 -23.68 4.20 8.14
C ARG A 251 -23.86 4.31 6.62
N ALA A 252 -22.94 4.99 5.92
CA ALA A 252 -22.99 5.10 4.47
C ALA A 252 -22.75 3.75 3.78
N LYS A 253 -21.80 2.94 4.28
CA LYS A 253 -21.52 1.59 3.78
C LYS A 253 -22.73 0.67 3.91
N LEU A 254 -23.36 0.64 5.09
CA LEU A 254 -24.57 -0.16 5.33
C LEU A 254 -25.75 0.31 4.45
N TYR A 255 -25.93 1.63 4.31
CA TYR A 255 -26.95 2.17 3.41
C TYR A 255 -26.71 1.74 1.96
N LEU A 256 -25.47 1.82 1.48
CA LEU A 256 -25.11 1.40 0.12
C LEU A 256 -25.36 -0.11 -0.08
N GLN A 257 -25.00 -0.94 0.91
CA GLN A 257 -25.28 -2.38 0.89
C GLN A 257 -26.79 -2.66 0.80
N CYS A 258 -27.60 -1.97 1.60
CA CYS A 258 -29.06 -2.10 1.58
C CYS A 258 -29.67 -1.62 0.26
N ALA A 259 -29.15 -0.52 -0.30
CA ALA A 259 -29.57 0.00 -1.61
C ALA A 259 -29.25 -0.97 -2.75
N ILE A 260 -28.04 -1.57 -2.76
CA ILE A 260 -27.63 -2.59 -3.74
C ILE A 260 -28.46 -3.87 -3.57
N ALA A 261 -28.81 -4.24 -2.34
CA ALA A 261 -29.70 -5.35 -2.03
C ALA A 261 -31.19 -5.07 -2.32
N GLY A 262 -31.52 -3.92 -2.94
CA GLY A 262 -32.88 -3.59 -3.37
C GLY A 262 -33.81 -3.11 -2.26
N THR A 263 -33.29 -2.83 -1.06
CA THR A 263 -34.09 -2.30 0.06
C THR A 263 -33.44 -1.04 0.65
N PRO A 264 -33.53 0.12 -0.01
CA PRO A 264 -32.93 1.36 0.49
C PRO A 264 -33.64 1.81 1.77
N ARG A 265 -33.11 1.37 2.91
CA ARG A 265 -33.57 1.74 4.25
C ARG A 265 -32.41 2.35 5.01
N PHE A 266 -32.71 3.33 5.86
CA PHE A 266 -31.71 3.82 6.79
C PHE A 266 -31.34 2.70 7.76
N PRO A 267 -30.03 2.41 7.94
CA PRO A 267 -29.61 1.32 8.81
C PRO A 267 -29.96 1.64 10.27
N ASP A 268 -30.41 0.61 10.99
CA ASP A 268 -30.73 0.65 12.41
C ASP A 268 -29.50 1.12 13.21
N PRO A 269 -29.63 2.15 14.08
CA PRO A 269 -28.56 2.57 14.99
C PRO A 269 -27.90 1.42 15.75
N HIS A 270 -28.66 0.39 16.18
CA HIS A 270 -28.11 -0.77 16.87
C HIS A 270 -27.23 -1.63 15.97
N ALA A 271 -27.60 -1.79 14.70
CA ALA A 271 -26.79 -2.51 13.73
C ALA A 271 -25.50 -1.74 13.37
N VAL A 272 -25.55 -0.40 13.34
CA VAL A 272 -24.38 0.47 13.14
C VAL A 272 -23.43 0.37 14.34
N ASP A 273 -23.97 0.43 15.56
CA ASP A 273 -23.17 0.38 16.78
C ASP A 273 -22.58 -1.03 17.03
N ALA A 274 -23.31 -2.10 16.71
CA ALA A 274 -22.78 -3.47 16.73
C ALA A 274 -21.62 -3.67 15.73
N ARG A 275 -21.73 -3.09 14.52
CA ARG A 275 -20.64 -3.13 13.53
C ARG A 275 -19.44 -2.29 13.97
N LEU A 276 -19.67 -1.17 14.66
CA LEU A 276 -18.61 -0.35 15.23
C LEU A 276 -17.90 -1.06 16.36
N ASP A 277 -18.60 -1.83 17.17
CA ASP A 277 -18.01 -2.63 18.24
C ASP A 277 -17.15 -3.76 17.68
N ASP A 278 -17.60 -4.44 16.63
CA ASP A 278 -16.85 -5.48 15.90
C ASP A 278 -15.69 -4.94 15.05
N GLU A 279 -15.69 -3.66 14.65
CA GLU A 279 -14.55 -3.06 13.93
C GLU A 279 -13.56 -2.34 14.86
N ILE A 280 -13.99 -1.91 16.06
CA ILE A 280 -13.23 -1.01 16.95
C ILE A 280 -12.98 -1.69 18.28
N HIS A 281 -11.93 -2.51 18.30
CA HIS A 281 -11.42 -3.13 19.51
C HIS A 281 -10.11 -2.47 19.96
N PRO A 282 -9.84 -2.38 21.28
CA PRO A 282 -8.52 -2.03 21.77
C PRO A 282 -7.52 -3.13 21.37
N ALA A 283 -6.28 -2.75 21.08
CA ALA A 283 -5.22 -3.72 20.85
C ALA A 283 -5.11 -4.67 22.06
N PRO A 284 -5.01 -6.00 21.85
CA PRO A 284 -4.84 -6.95 22.95
C PRO A 284 -3.60 -6.62 23.77
N ALA A 285 -3.67 -6.88 25.08
CA ALA A 285 -2.54 -6.67 25.99
C ALA A 285 -1.33 -7.49 25.50
N PRO A 286 -0.08 -6.99 25.65
CA PRO A 286 1.09 -7.75 25.25
C PRO A 286 1.13 -9.10 25.99
N THR A 287 1.05 -10.18 25.23
CA THR A 287 1.22 -11.55 25.72
C THR A 287 2.69 -11.81 26.00
N GLY A 288 3.10 -11.61 27.26
CA GLY A 288 4.42 -12.00 27.78
C GLY A 288 5.62 -11.19 27.26
N PRO A 289 6.78 -11.28 27.94
CA PRO A 289 7.99 -10.59 27.52
C PRO A 289 8.50 -11.20 26.21
N ILE A 290 8.76 -10.34 25.22
CA ILE A 290 9.55 -10.72 24.03
C ILE A 290 10.94 -11.05 24.55
N LEU A 291 11.25 -12.33 24.73
CA LEU A 291 12.61 -12.81 24.96
C LEU A 291 13.41 -12.54 23.69
N ILE A 292 13.95 -11.33 23.56
CA ILE A 292 15.14 -11.12 22.75
C ILE A 292 16.25 -11.79 23.56
N GLY A 293 16.52 -13.05 23.22
CA GLY A 293 17.66 -13.78 23.77
C GLY A 293 18.92 -12.93 23.59
N ARG A 294 19.64 -12.74 24.70
CA ARG A 294 20.98 -12.15 24.69
C ARG A 294 21.94 -13.01 23.89
#